data_AF-A0A6A6EKK7-F1
#
_entry.id   AF-A0A6A6EKK7-F1
#
_cell.length_a   1.000
_cell.length_b   1.000
_cell.length_c   1.000
_cell.angle_alpha   90.00
_cell.angle_beta   90.00
_cell.angle_gamma   90.00
#
_symmetry.space_group_name_H-M   'P 1'
#
loop_
_entity.id
_entity.type
_entity.pdbx_description
1 polymer ?
#
loop_
_entity_poly.entity_id
_entity_poly.type
_entity_poly.pdbx_seq_one_letter_code
_entity_poly.pdbx_strand_id
1 'polypeptide(L)'
;TPHRHHQRRGLPGAVYICTMPQFRGICGWVMPSSECHIPGTGTQAPQSIGPDPGGFCVLYEKADCTGNQVKQLQFPGQESNLPEFGGIKC
;
A
#
# COMPACT_ATOMS: atom_id res chain seq x y z
N THR A 1 37.41 -7.59 5.16
CA THR A 1 36.64 -6.33 5.10
C THR A 1 35.20 -6.68 4.80
N PRO A 2 34.22 -6.46 5.69
CA PRO A 2 32.85 -6.87 5.38
C PRO A 2 32.23 -5.84 4.44
N HIS A 3 31.77 -6.28 3.28
CA HIS A 3 30.95 -5.50 2.38
C HIS A 3 29.66 -5.13 3.10
N ARG A 4 29.51 -3.87 3.53
CA ARG A 4 28.21 -3.30 3.91
C ARG A 4 27.32 -3.28 2.66
N HIS A 5 26.64 -4.38 2.40
CA HIS A 5 25.39 -4.33 1.66
C HIS A 5 24.45 -3.46 2.48
N HIS A 6 24.34 -2.19 2.13
CA HIS A 6 23.21 -1.38 2.53
C HIS A 6 21.98 -2.02 1.88
N GLN A 7 21.40 -3.00 2.58
CA GLN A 7 20.02 -3.41 2.35
C GLN A 7 19.19 -2.16 2.63
N ARG A 8 18.92 -1.36 1.59
CA ARG A 8 17.82 -0.40 1.56
C ARG A 8 16.51 -1.19 1.54
N ARG A 9 16.34 -2.10 2.51
CA ARG A 9 15.04 -2.69 2.77
C ARG A 9 14.22 -1.53 3.33
N GLY A 10 13.04 -1.31 2.78
CA GLY A 10 12.07 -0.39 3.36
C GLY A 10 11.93 -0.65 4.86
N LEU A 11 11.39 0.32 5.59
CA LEU A 11 11.09 0.12 7.01
C LEU A 11 10.20 -1.13 7.12
N PRO A 12 10.58 -2.17 7.90
CA PRO A 12 9.81 -3.41 7.94
C PRO A 12 8.33 -3.17 8.20
N GLY A 13 7.48 -3.71 7.33
CA GLY A 13 6.03 -3.52 7.37
C GLY A 13 5.51 -2.26 6.65
N ALA A 14 6.39 -1.38 6.17
CA ALA A 14 5.97 -0.23 5.37
C ALA A 14 5.20 -0.69 4.13
N VAL A 15 4.26 0.17 3.72
CA VAL A 15 3.44 -0.10 2.53
C VAL A 15 3.71 0.98 1.50
N TYR A 16 4.12 0.54 0.31
CA TYR A 16 4.29 1.42 -0.84
C TYR A 16 2.97 1.56 -1.60
N ILE A 17 2.59 2.81 -1.87
CA ILE A 17 1.36 3.17 -2.58
C ILE A 17 1.78 4.02 -3.78
N CYS A 18 1.51 3.52 -4.98
CA CYS A 18 2.06 4.04 -6.22
C CYS A 18 0.94 4.41 -7.22
N THR A 19 1.08 5.54 -7.90
CA THR A 19 0.07 6.06 -8.85
C THR A 19 0.06 5.35 -10.21
N MET A 20 1.06 4.51 -10.50
CA MET A 20 1.09 3.68 -11.71
C MET A 20 1.14 2.18 -11.38
N PRO A 21 0.78 1.31 -12.33
CA PRO A 21 0.96 -0.14 -12.18
C PRO A 21 2.43 -0.51 -12.00
N GLN A 22 2.68 -1.74 -11.56
CA GLN A 22 3.99 -2.35 -11.37
C GLN A 22 4.88 -1.61 -10.38
N PHE A 23 4.27 -0.98 -9.36
CA PHE A 23 4.97 -0.22 -8.31
C PHE A 23 5.79 0.95 -8.87
N ARG A 24 5.21 1.69 -9.81
CA ARG A 24 5.86 2.83 -10.51
C ARG A 24 5.12 4.15 -10.30
N GLY A 25 5.69 5.22 -10.86
CA GLY A 25 5.11 6.56 -10.83
C GLY A 25 5.50 7.30 -9.56
N ILE A 26 4.57 8.09 -9.03
CA ILE A 26 4.76 8.73 -7.73
C ILE A 26 4.40 7.69 -6.67
N CYS A 27 5.37 7.35 -5.83
CA CYS A 27 5.20 6.39 -4.76
C CYS A 27 5.42 7.06 -3.40
N GLY A 28 4.44 6.93 -2.52
CA GLY A 28 4.56 7.22 -1.10
C GLY A 28 4.74 5.93 -0.30
N TRP A 29 5.23 6.05 0.93
CA TRP A 29 5.21 4.96 1.90
C TRP A 29 4.44 5.37 3.14
N VAL A 30 3.76 4.42 3.75
CA VAL A 30 3.08 4.59 5.05
C VAL A 30 3.63 3.58 6.05
N MET A 31 3.72 4.00 7.32
CA MET A 31 3.99 3.09 8.44
C MET A 31 2.76 2.22 8.71
N PRO A 32 2.94 0.99 9.23
CA PRO A 32 1.86 0.23 9.82
C PRO A 32 1.09 1.03 10.89
N SER A 33 -0.23 1.00 10.80
CA SER A 33 -1.18 1.76 11.59
C SER A 33 -2.57 1.13 11.56
N SER A 34 -3.33 1.30 12.65
CA SER A 34 -4.77 0.97 12.64
C SER A 34 -5.64 2.10 12.07
N GLU A 35 -5.03 3.25 11.74
CA GLU A 35 -5.74 4.44 11.27
C GLU A 35 -6.18 4.29 9.81
N CYS A 36 -7.41 4.72 9.54
CA CYS A 36 -7.92 4.78 8.18
C CYS A 36 -7.34 5.99 7.46
N HIS A 37 -6.95 5.82 6.21
CA HIS A 37 -6.60 6.93 5.34
C HIS A 37 -7.10 6.73 3.91
N ILE A 38 -7.21 7.84 3.18
CA ILE A 38 -7.49 7.86 1.75
C ILE A 38 -6.12 7.92 1.04
N PRO A 39 -5.72 6.89 0.28
CA PRO A 39 -4.36 6.79 -0.24
C PRO A 39 -4.11 7.64 -1.50
N GLY A 40 -5.17 8.24 -2.06
CA GLY A 40 -5.13 9.10 -3.24
C GLY A 40 -6.51 9.17 -3.90
N THR A 41 -6.73 10.20 -4.72
CA THR A 41 -7.99 10.40 -5.46
C THR A 41 -7.71 10.90 -6.88
N GLY A 42 -8.68 10.74 -7.79
CA GLY A 42 -8.56 11.22 -9.17
C GLY A 42 -7.31 10.70 -9.87
N THR A 43 -6.52 11.59 -10.47
CA THR A 43 -5.26 11.24 -11.15
C THR A 43 -4.15 10.75 -10.22
N GLN A 44 -4.32 10.94 -8.90
CA GLN A 44 -3.40 10.46 -7.86
C GLN A 44 -3.92 9.19 -7.17
N ALA A 45 -5.02 8.60 -7.63
CA ALA A 45 -5.50 7.33 -7.12
C ALA A 45 -4.43 6.23 -7.33
N PRO A 46 -4.26 5.32 -6.36
CA PRO A 46 -3.27 4.27 -6.48
C PRO A 46 -3.62 3.28 -7.58
N GLN A 47 -2.60 2.83 -8.30
CA GLN A 47 -2.71 1.75 -9.29
C GLN A 47 -1.89 0.51 -8.91
N SER A 48 -1.01 0.64 -7.92
CA SER A 48 -0.37 -0.50 -7.27
C SER A 48 -0.08 -0.21 -5.79
N ILE A 49 -0.22 -1.24 -4.97
CA ILE A 49 0.01 -1.18 -3.51
C ILE A 49 0.81 -2.40 -3.12
N GLY A 50 1.96 -2.21 -2.49
CA GLY A 50 2.91 -3.26 -2.10
C GLY A 50 3.30 -3.16 -0.62
N PRO A 51 2.67 -3.93 0.27
CA PRO A 51 3.15 -4.10 1.64
C PRO A 51 4.49 -4.85 1.64
N ASP A 52 5.44 -4.41 2.46
CA ASP A 52 6.67 -5.17 2.72
C ASP A 52 6.36 -6.54 3.37
N PRO A 53 7.27 -7.53 3.28
CA PRO A 53 7.07 -8.85 3.91
C PRO A 53 6.68 -8.74 5.39
N GLY A 54 5.57 -9.39 5.77
CA GLY A 54 5.01 -9.34 7.12
C GLY A 54 4.02 -8.19 7.36
N GLY A 55 3.93 -7.22 6.46
CA GLY A 55 2.89 -6.18 6.44
C GLY A 55 1.65 -6.62 5.66
N PHE A 56 0.52 -5.96 5.95
CA PHE A 56 -0.71 -6.13 5.18
C PHE A 56 -1.49 -4.81 5.16
N CYS A 57 -2.42 -4.70 4.22
CA CYS A 57 -3.46 -3.68 4.26
C CYS A 57 -4.83 -4.30 4.04
N VAL A 58 -5.86 -3.63 4.52
CA VAL A 58 -7.25 -3.93 4.21
C VAL A 58 -7.85 -2.73 3.46
N LEU A 59 -8.37 -3.00 2.27
CA LEU A 59 -9.13 -2.04 1.46
C LEU A 59 -10.60 -2.11 1.86
N TYR A 60 -11.22 -0.95 2.03
CA TYR A 60 -12.61 -0.82 2.45
C TYR A 60 -13.43 -0.05 1.41
N GLU A 61 -14.70 -0.39 1.33
CA GLU A 61 -15.65 0.24 0.40
C GLU A 61 -15.73 1.76 0.61
N LYS A 62 -15.70 2.22 1.86
CA LYS A 62 -15.85 3.63 2.22
C LYS A 62 -14.54 4.29 2.64
N ALA A 63 -14.47 5.60 2.43
CA ALA A 63 -13.30 6.44 2.73
C ALA A 63 -12.91 6.52 4.21
N ASP A 64 -13.84 6.23 5.11
CA ASP A 64 -13.64 6.15 6.57
C ASP A 64 -13.33 4.72 7.06
N CYS A 65 -13.09 3.80 6.11
CA CYS A 65 -12.83 2.38 6.36
C CYS A 65 -13.97 1.67 7.12
N THR A 66 -15.20 2.14 6.92
CA THR A 66 -16.42 1.43 7.30
C THR A 66 -17.01 0.67 6.11
N GLY A 67 -18.07 -0.11 6.33
CA GLY A 67 -18.65 -0.96 5.30
C GLY A 67 -17.86 -2.24 5.07
N ASN A 68 -17.97 -2.80 3.86
CA ASN A 68 -17.36 -4.09 3.55
C ASN A 68 -15.86 -3.98 3.34
N GLN A 69 -15.13 -5.04 3.73
CA GLN A 69 -13.76 -5.24 3.31
C GLN A 69 -13.76 -5.69 1.84
N VAL A 70 -13.14 -4.91 0.98
CA VAL A 70 -13.05 -5.17 -0.46
C VAL A 70 -11.96 -6.19 -0.75
N LYS A 71 -10.79 -6.02 -0.13
CA LYS A 71 -9.63 -6.90 -0.33
C LYS A 71 -8.63 -6.73 0.81
N GLN A 72 -8.02 -7.83 1.25
CA GLN A 72 -6.80 -7.80 2.05
C GLN A 72 -5.59 -7.96 1.12
N LEU A 73 -4.62 -7.05 1.24
CA LEU A 73 -3.35 -7.09 0.53
C LEU A 73 -2.25 -7.55 1.49
N GLN A 74 -1.43 -8.50 1.07
CA GLN A 74 -0.20 -8.92 1.75
C GLN A 74 0.92 -8.92 0.72
N PHE A 75 2.19 -8.95 1.17
CA PHE A 75 3.34 -9.04 0.26
C PHE A 75 3.15 -10.13 -0.83
N PRO A 76 3.39 -9.84 -2.12
CA PRO A 76 3.99 -8.61 -2.69
C PRO A 76 2.99 -7.48 -2.97
N GLY A 77 1.71 -7.67 -2.64
CA GLY A 77 0.64 -6.73 -2.86
C GLY A 77 -0.05 -6.94 -4.21
N GLN A 78 -0.58 -5.85 -4.76
CA GLN A 78 -1.27 -5.85 -6.04
C GLN A 78 -0.56 -4.88 -6.97
N GLU A 79 0.03 -5.40 -8.05
CA GLU A 79 0.79 -4.61 -9.00
C GLU A 79 -0.07 -3.89 -10.04
N SER A 80 -1.34 -4.26 -10.23
CA SER A 80 -2.24 -3.63 -11.21
C SER A 80 -3.70 -3.98 -10.91
N ASN A 81 -4.66 -3.32 -11.57
CA ASN A 81 -6.09 -3.62 -11.43
C ASN A 81 -6.54 -3.70 -9.97
N LEU A 82 -6.18 -2.68 -9.17
CA LEU A 82 -6.72 -2.55 -7.83
C LEU A 82 -8.25 -2.48 -7.93
N PRO A 83 -8.99 -3.18 -7.03
CA PRO A 83 -10.44 -3.02 -6.99
C PRO A 83 -10.79 -1.58 -6.66
N GLU A 84 -12.01 -1.14 -6.95
CA GLU A 84 -12.50 0.13 -6.42
C GLU A 84 -12.62 0.04 -4.89
N PHE A 85 -12.11 1.05 -4.19
CA PHE A 85 -12.17 1.15 -2.74
C PHE A 85 -12.11 2.61 -2.30
N GLY A 86 -12.67 2.93 -1.13
CA GLY A 86 -12.68 4.28 -0.59
C GLY A 86 -11.54 4.56 0.38
N GLY A 87 -11.21 3.61 1.25
CA GLY A 87 -10.24 3.80 2.34
C GLY A 87 -9.38 2.57 2.57
N ILE A 88 -8.23 2.77 3.21
CA ILE A 88 -7.26 1.72 3.50
C ILE A 88 -6.76 1.80 4.95
N LYS A 89 -6.53 0.63 5.56
CA LYS A 89 -5.78 0.48 6.81
C LYS A 89 -4.59 -0.44 6.56
N CYS A 90 -3.41 0.03 6.92
CA CYS A 90 -2.13 -0.67 6.91
C CYS A 90 -1.47 -0.24 8.22
#